data_AF-A0A090RBU1-F1
#
_entry.id   AF-A0A090RBU1-F1
#
_cell.length_a   1.000
_cell.length_b   1.000
_cell.length_c   1.000
_cell.angle_alpha   90.00
_cell.angle_beta   90.00
_cell.angle_gamma   90.00
#
_symmetry.space_group_name_H-M   'P 1'
#
loop_
_entity.id
_entity.type
_entity.pdbx_description
1 polymer ?
#
loop_
_entity_poly.entity_id
_entity_poly.type
_entity_poly.pdbx_seq_one_letter_code
_entity_poly.pdbx_strand_id
1 'polypeptide(L)'
;MPSSGLSPQAELGRYLFNDVRLSREGNRSCALCHAPDLGWTNRFSRTPDIHGQATALNTPALLNVADYDLFMQATPGLTALATTIAVPLFSHAPEEMGMTPDLIKERLTDSQSLYAPLFAAAFPADEIAAQNETTTPDYSVDNVIAALVAYVSTSVRRTRLITGFGRAISLHYRFLSNVGWRCSSQNVLLAVSAMVVRC
;
A
#
# COMPACT_ATOMS: atom_id res chain seq x y z
N MET A 1 -7.61 23.58 11.32
CA MET A 1 -6.64 22.45 11.45
C MET A 1 -5.31 22.94 10.91
N PRO A 2 -4.18 22.80 11.63
CA PRO A 2 -2.87 23.16 11.09
C PRO A 2 -2.59 22.34 9.82
N SER A 3 -1.82 22.90 8.89
CA SER A 3 -1.45 22.19 7.66
C SER A 3 -0.72 20.90 8.01
N SER A 4 -1.19 19.79 7.46
CA SER A 4 -0.68 18.43 7.71
C SER A 4 0.77 18.21 7.23
N GLY A 5 1.40 19.23 6.65
CA GLY A 5 2.70 19.13 5.98
C GLY A 5 2.66 18.30 4.68
N LEU A 6 1.49 17.81 4.28
CA LEU A 6 1.29 17.02 3.07
C LEU A 6 1.17 17.94 1.84
N SER A 7 1.56 17.41 0.67
CA SER A 7 1.21 18.04 -0.60
C SER A 7 -0.31 18.11 -0.75
N PRO A 8 -0.86 19.03 -1.56
CA PRO A 8 -2.31 19.09 -1.78
C PRO A 8 -2.92 17.76 -2.24
N GLN A 9 -2.22 17.01 -3.10
CA GLN A 9 -2.65 15.66 -3.53
C GLN A 9 -2.65 14.65 -2.38
N ALA A 10 -1.60 14.63 -1.56
CA ALA A 10 -1.53 13.74 -0.41
C ALA A 10 -2.54 14.12 0.68
N GLU A 11 -2.87 15.40 0.83
CA GLU A 11 -3.92 15.86 1.72
C GLU A 11 -5.30 15.40 1.23
N LEU A 12 -5.63 15.58 -0.06
CA LEU A 12 -6.84 15.00 -0.64
C LEU A 12 -6.89 13.48 -0.43
N GLY A 13 -5.79 12.78 -0.69
CA GLY A 13 -5.68 11.34 -0.45
C GLY A 13 -5.90 10.96 1.01
N ARG A 14 -5.46 11.78 1.97
CA ARG A 14 -5.71 11.58 3.41
C ARG A 14 -7.21 11.61 3.71
N TYR A 15 -7.96 12.54 3.12
CA TYR A 15 -9.42 12.58 3.28
C TYR A 15 -10.07 11.33 2.68
N LEU A 16 -9.76 11.02 1.41
CA LEU A 16 -10.34 9.87 0.69
C LEU A 16 -10.05 8.53 1.40
N PHE A 17 -8.81 8.33 1.89
CA PHE A 17 -8.39 7.10 2.58
C PHE A 17 -9.19 6.82 3.87
N ASN A 18 -9.73 7.87 4.50
CA ASN A 18 -10.49 7.77 5.74
C ASN A 18 -12.01 7.89 5.52
N ASP A 19 -12.49 8.23 4.31
CA ASP A 19 -13.90 8.45 4.05
C ASP A 19 -14.64 7.15 3.74
N VAL A 20 -15.71 6.89 4.48
CA VAL A 20 -16.56 5.72 4.28
C VAL A 20 -17.42 5.82 3.01
N ARG A 21 -17.60 7.02 2.46
CA ARG A 21 -18.34 7.25 1.20
C ARG A 21 -17.70 6.57 -0.01
N LEU A 22 -16.41 6.21 0.07
CA LEU A 22 -15.73 5.42 -0.95
C LEU A 22 -15.92 3.91 -0.78
N SER A 23 -16.97 3.49 -0.09
CA SER A 23 -17.48 2.13 -0.12
C SER A 23 -18.94 2.12 -0.57
N ARG A 24 -19.37 1.08 -1.27
CA ARG A 24 -20.71 0.94 -1.84
C ARG A 24 -21.81 1.14 -0.80
N GLU A 25 -21.64 0.50 0.35
CA GLU A 25 -22.56 0.56 1.50
C GLU A 25 -22.31 1.76 2.43
N GLY A 26 -21.31 2.60 2.15
CA GLY A 26 -21.01 3.77 2.96
C GLY A 26 -20.54 3.45 4.39
N ASN A 27 -20.06 2.23 4.64
CA ASN A 27 -19.81 1.71 5.99
C ASN A 27 -18.33 1.46 6.31
N ARG A 28 -17.42 1.67 5.36
CA ARG A 28 -15.98 1.42 5.57
C ARG A 28 -15.07 2.28 4.70
N SER A 29 -13.85 2.48 5.18
CA SER A 29 -12.77 3.18 4.48
C SER A 29 -11.49 2.34 4.48
N CYS A 30 -10.48 2.76 3.72
CA CYS A 30 -9.17 2.09 3.68
C CYS A 30 -8.53 2.00 5.09
N ALA A 31 -8.68 3.06 5.89
CA ALA A 31 -8.17 3.15 7.26
C ALA A 31 -8.78 2.13 8.23
N LEU A 32 -9.92 1.53 7.90
CA LEU A 32 -10.53 0.50 8.73
C LEU A 32 -9.64 -0.75 8.81
N CYS A 33 -9.11 -1.19 7.65
CA CYS A 33 -8.26 -2.36 7.51
C CYS A 33 -6.76 -2.01 7.51
N HIS A 34 -6.39 -0.77 7.21
CA HIS A 34 -5.01 -0.27 7.24
C HIS A 34 -4.86 0.84 8.28
N ALA A 35 -4.93 0.48 9.55
CA ALA A 35 -5.08 1.39 10.68
C ALA A 35 -3.78 2.16 10.97
N PRO A 36 -3.71 3.50 10.78
CA PRO A 36 -2.49 4.28 11.03
C PRO A 36 -2.04 4.22 12.50
N ASP A 37 -2.99 4.16 13.43
CA ASP A 37 -2.77 4.01 14.87
C ASP A 37 -2.16 2.66 15.27
N LEU A 38 -2.28 1.65 14.41
CA LEU A 38 -1.66 0.34 14.55
C LEU A 38 -0.50 0.14 13.58
N GLY A 39 0.17 1.22 13.17
CA GLY A 39 1.32 1.14 12.27
C GLY A 39 0.95 0.65 10.87
N TRP A 40 -0.24 1.02 10.40
CA TRP A 40 -0.79 0.68 9.08
C TRP A 40 -1.11 -0.80 8.89
N THR A 41 -1.46 -1.49 9.98
CA THR A 41 -1.81 -2.92 10.00
C THR A 41 -3.30 -3.14 10.19
N ASN A 42 -3.73 -4.39 10.06
CA ASN A 42 -5.11 -4.79 10.30
C ASN A 42 -5.50 -4.66 11.76
N ARG A 43 -6.68 -4.09 12.02
CA ARG A 43 -7.27 -4.00 13.37
C ARG A 43 -7.94 -5.31 13.79
N PHE A 44 -8.34 -6.14 12.83
CA PHE A 44 -9.13 -7.34 13.07
C PHE A 44 -8.26 -8.59 13.08
N SER A 45 -8.67 -9.59 13.85
CA SER A 45 -8.08 -10.94 13.78
C SER A 45 -8.37 -11.61 12.44
N ARG A 46 -9.56 -11.35 11.87
CA ARG A 46 -10.00 -11.71 10.52
C ARG A 46 -10.68 -10.50 9.92
N THR A 47 -10.26 -10.07 8.73
CA THR A 47 -10.82 -8.88 8.08
C THR A 47 -12.30 -9.13 7.74
N PRO A 48 -13.24 -8.28 8.17
CA PRO A 48 -14.61 -8.37 7.70
C PRO A 48 -14.70 -7.86 6.24
N ASP A 49 -15.56 -8.44 5.43
CA ASP A 49 -15.98 -7.88 4.14
C ASP A 49 -16.98 -6.73 4.35
N ILE A 50 -17.51 -6.18 3.25
CA ILE A 50 -18.46 -5.06 3.31
C ILE A 50 -19.80 -5.43 4.00
N HIS A 51 -20.12 -6.73 4.08
CA HIS A 51 -21.31 -7.29 4.71
C HIS A 51 -21.05 -7.81 6.15
N GLY A 52 -19.84 -7.59 6.66
CA GLY A 52 -19.42 -7.99 8.01
C GLY A 52 -18.99 -9.46 8.13
N GLN A 53 -18.89 -10.21 7.03
CA GLN A 53 -18.46 -11.61 7.04
C GLN A 53 -16.92 -11.71 7.03
N ALA A 54 -16.36 -12.68 7.75
CA ALA A 54 -14.91 -12.84 7.81
C ALA A 54 -14.33 -13.30 6.45
N THR A 55 -13.32 -12.59 5.95
CA THR A 55 -12.58 -12.98 4.75
C THR A 55 -11.57 -14.09 5.02
N ALA A 56 -11.10 -14.72 3.94
CA ALA A 56 -10.11 -15.80 4.00
C ALA A 56 -8.65 -15.29 4.12
N LEU A 57 -8.36 -14.07 3.64
CA LEU A 57 -7.02 -13.50 3.59
C LEU A 57 -6.87 -12.35 4.59
N ASN A 58 -5.67 -12.24 5.17
CA ASN A 58 -5.30 -11.12 6.03
C ASN A 58 -5.00 -9.87 5.21
N THR A 59 -5.30 -8.71 5.78
CA THR A 59 -4.90 -7.42 5.21
C THR A 59 -3.40 -7.16 5.44
N PRO A 60 -2.60 -6.94 4.39
CA PRO A 60 -1.17 -6.63 4.52
C PRO A 60 -0.93 -5.26 5.14
N ALA A 61 0.21 -5.09 5.81
CA ALA A 61 0.63 -3.79 6.31
C ALA A 61 1.03 -2.86 5.15
N LEU A 62 0.74 -1.55 5.25
CA LEU A 62 1.16 -0.59 4.21
C LEU A 62 2.54 0.02 4.45
N LEU A 63 3.21 -0.28 5.57
CA LEU A 63 4.49 0.35 5.89
C LEU A 63 5.54 0.04 4.81
N ASN A 64 6.15 1.11 4.27
CA ASN A 64 7.11 1.08 3.15
C ASN A 64 6.57 0.46 1.84
N VAL A 65 5.25 0.41 1.64
CA VAL A 65 4.64 -0.16 0.42
C VAL A 65 5.09 0.54 -0.87
N ALA A 66 5.55 1.79 -0.79
CA ALA A 66 6.10 2.53 -1.92
C ALA A 66 7.48 2.01 -2.39
N ASP A 67 8.13 1.16 -1.61
CA ASP A 67 9.43 0.56 -1.94
C ASP A 67 9.28 -0.89 -2.44
N TYR A 68 8.04 -1.35 -2.72
CA TYR A 68 7.76 -2.71 -3.17
C TYR A 68 7.68 -2.76 -4.71
N ASP A 69 8.24 -3.82 -5.29
CA ASP A 69 8.20 -4.06 -6.74
C ASP A 69 7.07 -5.02 -7.17
N LEU A 70 6.49 -5.74 -6.21
CA LEU A 70 5.41 -6.71 -6.42
C LEU A 70 4.37 -6.59 -5.32
N PHE A 71 3.11 -6.53 -5.74
CA PHE A 71 1.96 -6.38 -4.87
C PHE A 71 1.05 -7.61 -4.94
N MET A 72 0.29 -7.84 -3.86
CA MET A 72 -0.72 -8.88 -3.68
C MET A 72 -0.31 -10.29 -4.15
N GLN A 73 0.04 -11.16 -3.21
CA GLN A 73 0.42 -12.55 -3.50
C GLN A 73 -0.62 -13.33 -4.32
N ALA A 74 -1.90 -12.98 -4.20
CA ALA A 74 -3.01 -13.64 -4.92
C ALA A 74 -3.20 -13.16 -6.37
N THR A 75 -2.55 -12.06 -6.78
CA THR A 75 -2.73 -11.46 -8.11
C THR A 75 -1.37 -11.28 -8.80
N PRO A 76 -0.92 -12.28 -9.58
CA PRO A 76 0.36 -12.21 -10.28
C PRO A 76 0.45 -10.98 -11.19
N GLY A 77 1.60 -10.31 -11.21
CA GLY A 77 1.89 -9.23 -12.15
C GLY A 77 1.45 -7.83 -11.73
N LEU A 78 0.92 -7.64 -10.52
CA LEU A 78 0.70 -6.29 -9.98
C LEU A 78 2.03 -5.66 -9.54
N THR A 79 2.50 -4.68 -10.30
CA THR A 79 3.78 -3.97 -10.09
C THR A 79 3.62 -2.48 -9.82
N ALA A 80 2.40 -1.94 -9.89
CA ALA A 80 2.12 -0.53 -9.66
C ALA A 80 1.19 -0.35 -8.44
N LEU A 81 1.52 0.63 -7.60
CA LEU A 81 0.69 0.96 -6.44
C LEU A 81 -0.70 1.46 -6.85
N ALA A 82 -0.79 2.22 -7.95
CA ALA A 82 -2.05 2.72 -8.48
C ALA A 82 -3.02 1.58 -8.84
N THR A 83 -2.55 0.58 -9.59
CA THR A 83 -3.36 -0.59 -9.95
C THR A 83 -3.68 -1.44 -8.73
N THR A 84 -2.76 -1.53 -7.77
CA THR A 84 -2.96 -2.24 -6.50
C THR A 84 -4.07 -1.59 -5.65
N ILE A 85 -4.16 -0.26 -5.62
CA ILE A 85 -5.22 0.48 -4.91
C ILE A 85 -6.57 0.33 -5.62
N ALA A 86 -6.57 0.26 -6.96
CA ALA A 86 -7.78 0.07 -7.74
C ALA A 86 -8.47 -1.27 -7.44
N VAL A 87 -7.71 -2.34 -7.17
CA VAL A 87 -8.25 -3.68 -6.87
C VAL A 87 -9.28 -3.66 -5.72
N PRO A 88 -8.94 -3.28 -4.47
CA PRO A 88 -9.91 -3.27 -3.38
C PRO A 88 -10.99 -2.20 -3.56
N LEU A 89 -10.68 -1.07 -4.23
CA LEU A 89 -11.64 0.00 -4.50
C LEU A 89 -12.81 -0.49 -5.38
N PHE A 90 -12.51 -1.31 -6.40
CA PHE A 90 -13.48 -1.78 -7.40
C PHE A 90 -13.81 -3.28 -7.29
N SER A 91 -13.35 -3.98 -6.24
CA SER A 91 -13.62 -5.42 -6.10
C SER A 91 -15.09 -5.68 -5.74
N HIS A 92 -15.74 -6.56 -6.51
CA HIS A 92 -17.12 -7.04 -6.28
C HIS A 92 -17.21 -8.55 -5.97
N ALA A 93 -16.12 -9.30 -6.10
CA ALA A 93 -16.10 -10.74 -5.86
C ALA A 93 -14.70 -11.24 -5.44
N PRO A 94 -14.39 -11.29 -4.12
CA PRO A 94 -15.24 -10.86 -3.00
C PRO A 94 -15.37 -9.33 -2.93
N GLU A 95 -16.49 -8.84 -2.44
CA GLU A 95 -16.73 -7.39 -2.35
C GLU A 95 -15.92 -6.77 -1.20
N GLU A 96 -15.04 -5.84 -1.54
CA GLU A 96 -14.21 -5.12 -0.56
C GLU A 96 -14.77 -3.73 -0.30
N MET A 97 -14.51 -2.78 -1.22
CA MET A 97 -15.13 -1.45 -1.21
C MET A 97 -16.32 -1.38 -2.18
N GLY A 98 -16.30 -2.15 -3.29
CA GLY A 98 -17.44 -2.31 -4.21
C GLY A 98 -17.84 -1.05 -4.98
N MET A 99 -16.94 -0.08 -5.16
CA MET A 99 -17.27 1.15 -5.87
C MET A 99 -17.40 0.91 -7.38
N THR A 100 -18.03 1.87 -8.07
CA THR A 100 -17.97 2.04 -9.52
C THR A 100 -17.51 3.47 -9.83
N PRO A 101 -16.97 3.76 -11.03
CA PRO A 101 -16.60 5.12 -11.42
C PRO A 101 -17.74 6.13 -11.24
N ASP A 102 -18.95 5.75 -11.65
CA ASP A 102 -20.14 6.61 -11.54
C ASP A 102 -20.51 6.87 -10.07
N LEU A 103 -20.46 5.83 -9.23
CA LEU A 103 -20.77 5.97 -7.81
C LEU A 103 -19.73 6.84 -7.09
N ILE A 104 -18.46 6.77 -7.46
CA ILE A 104 -17.43 7.68 -6.94
C ILE A 104 -17.81 9.12 -7.28
N LYS A 105 -18.09 9.40 -8.55
CA LYS A 105 -18.45 10.74 -9.02
C LYS A 105 -19.69 11.27 -8.31
N GLU A 106 -20.75 10.47 -8.22
CA GLU A 106 -21.97 10.79 -7.50
C GLU A 106 -21.69 11.19 -6.03
N ARG A 107 -20.98 10.33 -5.28
CA ARG A 107 -20.70 10.55 -3.85
C ARG A 107 -19.84 11.78 -3.60
N LEU A 108 -18.85 12.03 -4.46
CA LEU A 108 -17.97 13.20 -4.35
C LEU A 108 -18.70 14.48 -4.74
N THR A 109 -19.59 14.44 -5.74
CA THR A 109 -20.48 15.55 -6.09
C THR A 109 -21.46 15.88 -4.97
N ASP A 110 -22.11 14.89 -4.37
CA ASP A 110 -23.01 15.09 -3.23
C ASP A 110 -22.30 15.72 -2.02
N SER A 111 -20.98 15.49 -1.91
CA SER A 111 -20.12 16.03 -0.86
C SER A 111 -19.23 17.16 -1.35
N GLN A 112 -19.66 17.91 -2.38
CA GLN A 112 -18.86 18.96 -3.04
C GLN A 112 -18.34 20.04 -2.08
N SER A 113 -19.07 20.38 -1.02
CA SER A 113 -18.63 21.40 -0.07
C SER A 113 -17.33 21.02 0.64
N LEU A 114 -17.05 19.72 0.75
CA LEU A 114 -15.79 19.18 1.25
C LEU A 114 -14.79 18.96 0.12
N TYR A 115 -15.20 18.28 -0.96
CA TYR A 115 -14.25 17.79 -1.97
C TYR A 115 -13.87 18.79 -3.03
N ALA A 116 -14.74 19.73 -3.40
CA ALA A 116 -14.42 20.73 -4.42
C ALA A 116 -13.15 21.54 -4.10
N PRO A 117 -12.98 22.13 -2.89
CA PRO A 117 -11.74 22.84 -2.57
C PRO A 117 -10.52 21.93 -2.48
N LEU A 118 -10.68 20.66 -2.07
CA LEU A 118 -9.56 19.70 -1.98
C LEU A 118 -9.07 19.29 -3.37
N PHE A 119 -9.98 19.02 -4.31
CA PHE A 119 -9.64 18.69 -5.70
C PHE A 119 -9.05 19.89 -6.42
N ALA A 120 -9.61 21.09 -6.24
CA ALA A 120 -9.04 22.31 -6.82
C ALA A 120 -7.60 22.57 -6.35
N ALA A 121 -7.29 22.28 -5.09
CA ALA A 121 -5.94 22.40 -4.55
C ALA A 121 -5.00 21.29 -5.05
N ALA A 122 -5.50 20.06 -5.20
CA ALA A 122 -4.72 18.89 -5.60
C ALA A 122 -4.42 18.84 -7.11
N PHE A 123 -5.35 19.31 -7.93
CA PHE A 123 -5.32 19.25 -9.40
C PHE A 123 -5.78 20.61 -9.95
N PRO A 124 -4.93 21.66 -9.84
CA PRO A 124 -5.26 22.96 -10.40
C PRO A 124 -5.45 22.83 -11.92
N ALA A 125 -6.52 23.44 -12.45
CA ALA A 125 -6.71 23.52 -13.89
C ALA A 125 -5.54 24.26 -14.55
N ASP A 126 -5.15 23.84 -15.75
CA ASP A 126 -4.20 24.59 -16.56
C ASP A 126 -4.73 26.03 -16.75
N GLU A 127 -3.89 27.04 -16.59
CA GLU A 127 -4.27 28.47 -16.66
C GLU A 127 -5.04 28.84 -17.93
N ILE A 128 -4.86 28.06 -19.01
CA ILE A 128 -5.53 28.25 -20.31
C ILE A 128 -6.99 27.78 -20.28
N ALA A 129 -7.34 26.77 -19.48
CA ALA A 129 -8.71 26.25 -19.34
C ALA A 129 -9.57 27.10 -18.37
N ALA A 130 -8.93 27.81 -17.45
CA ALA A 130 -9.60 28.60 -16.41
C ALA A 130 -10.32 29.87 -16.92
N GLN A 131 -10.09 30.28 -18.17
CA GLN A 131 -10.63 31.53 -18.70
C GLN A 131 -12.06 31.45 -19.28
N ASN A 132 -12.69 30.27 -19.36
CA ASN A 132 -13.98 30.18 -20.06
C ASN A 132 -15.07 29.29 -19.46
N GLU A 133 -14.93 28.72 -18.25
CA GLU A 133 -16.03 27.95 -17.68
C GLU A 133 -15.93 27.76 -16.17
N THR A 134 -17.10 27.65 -15.53
CA THR A 134 -17.23 27.20 -14.14
C THR A 134 -16.40 25.93 -13.95
N THR A 135 -15.24 26.05 -13.32
CA THR A 135 -14.32 24.91 -13.14
C THR A 135 -14.95 23.94 -12.16
N THR A 136 -15.70 22.97 -12.69
CA THR A 136 -16.17 21.85 -11.89
C THR A 136 -14.94 21.01 -11.50
N PRO A 137 -14.81 20.62 -10.23
CA PRO A 137 -13.69 19.79 -9.81
C PRO A 137 -13.72 18.46 -10.58
N ASP A 138 -12.57 18.05 -11.12
CA ASP A 138 -12.45 16.77 -11.83
C ASP A 138 -12.36 15.61 -10.84
N TYR A 139 -13.51 15.01 -10.54
CA TYR A 139 -13.65 13.80 -9.73
C TYR A 139 -13.37 12.51 -10.52
N SER A 140 -12.54 12.56 -11.55
CA SER A 140 -12.10 11.38 -12.29
C SER A 140 -11.48 10.33 -11.38
N VAL A 141 -11.68 9.06 -11.74
CA VAL A 141 -11.08 7.91 -11.03
C VAL A 141 -9.56 8.05 -10.99
N ASP A 142 -8.94 8.57 -12.04
CA ASP A 142 -7.50 8.79 -12.11
C ASP A 142 -7.02 9.77 -11.05
N ASN A 143 -7.71 10.89 -10.85
CA ASN A 143 -7.38 11.86 -9.79
C ASN A 143 -7.60 11.27 -8.39
N VAL A 144 -8.66 10.49 -8.19
CA VAL A 144 -8.91 9.79 -6.92
C VAL A 144 -7.78 8.81 -6.61
N ILE A 145 -7.39 7.97 -7.57
CA ILE A 145 -6.29 7.01 -7.41
C ILE A 145 -4.97 7.75 -7.20
N ALA A 146 -4.68 8.80 -7.97
CA ALA A 146 -3.46 9.59 -7.84
C ALA A 146 -3.33 10.22 -6.44
N ALA A 147 -4.41 10.78 -5.91
CA ALA A 147 -4.44 11.33 -4.55
C ALA A 147 -4.19 10.23 -3.49
N LEU A 148 -4.86 9.07 -3.61
CA LEU A 148 -4.63 7.93 -2.72
C LEU A 148 -3.18 7.43 -2.78
N VAL A 149 -2.61 7.29 -3.99
CA VAL A 149 -1.20 6.95 -4.20
C VAL A 149 -0.27 7.96 -3.54
N ALA A 150 -0.53 9.26 -3.71
CA ALA A 150 0.27 10.31 -3.09
C ALA A 150 0.26 10.21 -1.55
N TYR A 151 -0.93 9.99 -0.96
CA TYR A 151 -1.06 9.84 0.48
C TYR A 151 -0.37 8.59 1.01
N VAL A 152 -0.63 7.43 0.40
CA VAL A 152 -0.05 6.15 0.80
C VAL A 152 1.47 6.21 0.65
N SER A 153 1.99 6.71 -0.47
CA SER A 153 3.44 6.76 -0.72
C SER A 153 4.20 7.68 0.23
N THR A 154 3.54 8.67 0.81
CA THR A 154 4.15 9.65 1.72
C THR A 154 4.00 9.23 3.18
N SER A 155 2.81 8.78 3.57
CA SER A 155 2.43 8.62 4.99
C SER A 155 2.87 7.30 5.61
N VAL A 156 3.17 6.31 4.78
CA VAL A 156 3.57 4.96 5.23
C VAL A 156 5.09 4.75 5.18
N ARG A 157 5.87 5.78 4.81
CA ARG A 157 7.34 5.70 4.86
C ARG A 157 7.81 5.86 6.29
N ARG A 158 8.62 4.92 6.78
CA ARG A 158 9.35 5.11 8.03
C ARG A 158 10.62 5.91 7.75
N THR A 159 10.58 7.23 7.91
CA THR A 159 11.82 8.04 8.02
C THR A 159 12.42 7.83 9.41
N ARG A 160 12.95 6.64 9.66
CA ARG A 160 13.98 6.43 10.67
C ARG A 160 15.17 5.82 9.94
N LEU A 161 16.05 6.71 9.48
CA LEU A 161 17.47 6.39 9.51
C LEU A 161 17.76 5.94 10.94
N ILE A 162 17.88 4.62 11.12
CA ILE A 162 18.64 4.12 12.25
C ILE A 162 20.09 4.40 11.90
N THR A 163 20.52 5.66 12.00
CA THR A 163 21.94 6.01 12.11
C THR A 163 22.39 5.52 13.48
N GLY A 164 22.60 4.21 13.62
CA GLY A 164 22.94 3.61 14.90
C GLY A 164 22.81 2.09 15.05
N PHE A 165 22.72 1.30 13.97
CA PHE A 165 22.80 -0.16 14.07
C PHE A 165 23.94 -0.74 13.23
N GLY A 166 25.15 -0.24 13.47
CA GLY A 166 26.31 -1.10 13.36
C GLY A 166 26.20 -2.14 14.48
N ARG A 167 26.04 -3.42 14.10
CA ARG A 167 25.95 -4.64 14.95
C ARG A 167 24.53 -5.15 15.28
N ALA A 168 23.79 -5.65 14.28
CA ALA A 168 22.87 -6.77 14.48
C ALA A 168 22.51 -7.49 13.16
N ILE A 169 23.49 -7.81 12.33
CA ILE A 169 23.37 -8.88 11.32
C ILE A 169 24.41 -9.92 11.65
N SER A 170 24.16 -10.68 12.71
CA SER A 170 24.79 -11.99 12.94
C SER A 170 23.95 -12.77 13.94
N LEU A 171 22.69 -13.04 13.59
CA LEU A 171 21.90 -14.04 14.31
C LEU A 171 20.77 -14.59 13.43
N HIS A 172 21.11 -15.15 12.27
CA HIS A 172 20.28 -16.16 11.56
C HIS A 172 21.12 -17.08 10.65
N TYR A 173 22.42 -17.24 10.97
CA TYR A 173 23.28 -18.25 10.34
C TYR A 173 24.24 -18.82 11.38
N ARG A 174 23.70 -19.53 12.37
CA ARG A 174 24.41 -20.45 13.28
C ARG A 174 23.39 -21.14 14.17
N PHE A 175 22.61 -22.03 13.57
CA PHE A 175 21.85 -23.04 14.29
C PHE A 175 21.96 -24.39 13.60
N LEU A 176 23.18 -24.76 13.19
CA LEU A 176 23.58 -26.15 12.90
C LEU A 176 25.09 -26.28 13.09
N SER A 177 25.53 -26.39 14.34
CA SER A 177 26.84 -26.97 14.71
C SER A 177 26.91 -27.11 16.22
N ASN A 178 26.10 -28.02 16.77
CA ASN A 178 26.30 -28.57 18.12
C ASN A 178 25.85 -30.03 18.18
N VAL A 179 26.30 -30.82 17.20
CA VAL A 179 26.43 -32.28 17.35
C VAL A 179 27.86 -32.62 16.94
N GLY A 180 28.64 -33.04 17.94
CA GLY A 180 30.09 -33.10 17.86
C GLY A 180 30.60 -34.05 16.78
N TRP A 181 31.36 -33.51 15.84
CA TRP A 181 32.33 -34.26 15.05
C TRP A 181 33.65 -33.49 15.07
N ARG A 182 34.63 -34.05 15.78
CA ARG A 182 36.03 -33.61 15.73
C ARG A 182 36.56 -33.97 14.35
N CYS A 183 36.98 -32.98 13.56
CA CYS A 183 37.86 -33.25 12.42
C CYS A 183 39.23 -32.65 12.72
N SER A 184 40.19 -33.55 12.91
CA SER A 184 41.60 -33.26 13.17
C SER A 184 42.21 -32.57 11.96
N SER A 185 42.77 -31.39 12.16
CA SER A 185 43.57 -30.66 11.18
C SER A 185 44.86 -31.42 10.90
N GLN A 186 44.93 -32.14 9.78
CA GLN A 186 46.18 -32.57 9.15
C GLN A 186 45.96 -32.78 7.65
N ASN A 187 46.90 -32.26 6.86
CA ASN A 187 47.14 -32.46 5.43
C ASN A 187 46.35 -31.59 4.44
N VAL A 188 46.83 -30.35 4.42
CA VAL A 188 47.09 -29.55 3.22
C VAL A 188 47.83 -30.37 2.13
N LEU A 189 47.51 -30.08 0.86
CA LEU A 189 48.20 -30.46 -0.40
C LEU A 189 48.10 -31.92 -0.90
N LEU A 190 47.39 -32.16 -2.02
CA LEU A 190 47.92 -32.69 -3.30
C LEU A 190 46.84 -33.21 -4.29
N ALA A 191 47.09 -32.95 -5.58
CA ALA A 191 46.61 -33.61 -6.81
C ALA A 191 45.10 -33.49 -7.14
N VAL A 192 44.65 -32.74 -8.16
CA VAL A 192 44.94 -32.77 -9.61
C VAL A 192 44.75 -34.15 -10.26
N SER A 193 43.75 -34.21 -11.14
CA SER A 193 43.54 -35.13 -12.26
C SER A 193 42.94 -36.53 -12.03
N ALA A 194 41.78 -36.68 -12.67
CA ALA A 194 41.42 -37.75 -13.62
C ALA A 194 40.63 -38.99 -13.15
N MET A 195 39.84 -39.44 -14.13
CA MET A 195 39.10 -40.70 -14.30
C MET A 195 37.78 -40.85 -13.50
N VAL A 196 36.61 -40.73 -14.15
CA VAL A 196 35.97 -41.68 -15.09
C VAL A 196 35.58 -42.99 -14.40
N VAL A 197 34.26 -43.19 -14.23
CA VAL A 197 33.45 -44.34 -14.65
C VAL A 197 32.17 -44.40 -13.81
N ARG A 198 31.03 -44.47 -14.51
CA ARG A 198 29.69 -44.82 -14.02
C ARG A 198 29.64 -46.24 -13.45
N CYS A 199 28.87 -46.42 -12.39
CA CYS A 199 27.84 -47.47 -12.33
C CYS A 199 26.50 -46.78 -12.06
#